data_AF-A0A0G1XJF6-F1
#
_entry.id   AF-A0A0G1XJF6-F1
#
_cell.length_a   1.000
_cell.length_b   1.000
_cell.length_c   1.000
_cell.angle_alpha   90.00
_cell.angle_beta   90.00
_cell.angle_gamma   90.00
#
_symmetry.space_group_name_H-M   'P 1'
#
loop_
_entity.id
_entity.type
_entity.pdbx_description
1 polymer ?
#
loop_
_entity_poly.entity_id
_entity_poly.type
_entity_poly.pdbx_seq_one_letter_code
_entity_poly.pdbx_strand_id
1 'polypeptide(L)'
;MLDLMATAWYQGHCIGMVMDKDSLPKDFFTLSSGIAGEILQKFSNYQFKIAIVGDFSSYVSKSLQSFIYECNKGNSVFFVPTVEEGLDRLAR
;
A
#
# COMPACT_ATOMS: atom_id res chain seq x y z
N MET A 1 -2.64 12.65 3.39
CA MET A 1 -2.97 11.21 3.45
C MET A 1 -3.96 10.91 4.56
N LEU A 2 -3.71 11.35 5.80
CA LEU A 2 -4.66 11.17 6.91
C LEU A 2 -6.04 11.82 6.64
N ASP A 3 -6.07 13.05 6.14
CA ASP A 3 -7.34 13.74 5.82
C ASP A 3 -8.10 13.08 4.65
N LEU A 4 -7.37 12.52 3.69
CA LEU A 4 -7.94 11.76 2.57
C LEU A 4 -8.60 10.47 3.07
N MET A 5 -7.92 9.74 3.96
CA MET A 5 -8.46 8.53 4.59
C MET A 5 -9.69 8.84 5.45
N ALA A 6 -9.62 9.90 6.26
CA ALA A 6 -10.73 10.34 7.10
C ALA A 6 -11.96 10.73 6.26
N THR A 7 -11.75 11.45 5.15
CA THR A 7 -12.82 11.86 4.24
C THR A 7 -13.43 10.65 3.51
N ALA A 8 -12.59 9.73 3.01
CA ALA A 8 -13.05 8.52 2.31
C ALA A 8 -13.87 7.59 3.22
N TRP A 9 -13.47 7.48 4.50
CA TRP A 9 -14.25 6.74 5.48
C TRP A 9 -15.57 7.44 5.77
N TYR A 10 -15.52 8.73 6.12
CA TYR A 10 -16.67 9.49 6.58
C TYR A 10 -17.76 9.68 5.50
N GLN A 11 -17.37 9.83 4.24
CA GLN A 11 -18.31 10.11 3.14
C GLN A 11 -18.82 8.85 2.41
N GLY A 12 -18.14 7.70 2.50
CA GLY A 12 -18.39 6.60 1.56
C GLY A 12 -18.31 5.18 2.09
N HIS A 13 -18.09 4.96 3.40
CA HIS A 13 -17.80 3.62 3.93
C HIS A 13 -16.65 2.92 3.15
N CYS A 14 -15.69 3.71 2.67
CA CYS A 14 -14.63 3.18 1.82
C CYS A 14 -13.70 2.31 2.67
N ILE A 15 -13.54 1.05 2.29
CA ILE A 15 -12.73 0.06 3.02
C ILE A 15 -11.27 0.03 2.56
N GLY A 16 -10.93 0.78 1.50
CA GLY A 16 -9.57 0.91 1.03
C GLY A 16 -9.40 1.82 -0.17
N MET A 17 -8.14 2.01 -0.60
CA MET A 17 -7.80 2.85 -1.74
C MET A 17 -6.76 2.21 -2.65
N VAL A 18 -6.78 2.60 -3.92
CA VAL A 18 -5.72 2.29 -4.88
C VAL A 18 -4.84 3.54 -5.06
N MET A 19 -3.52 3.35 -5.09
CA MET A 19 -2.54 4.42 -5.23
C MET A 19 -1.44 4.01 -6.20
N ASP A 20 -1.02 4.92 -7.08
CA ASP A 20 0.14 4.69 -7.93
C ASP A 20 1.43 4.74 -7.09
N LYS A 21 2.38 3.83 -7.36
CA LYS A 21 3.68 3.79 -6.67
C LYS A 21 4.42 5.12 -6.72
N ASP A 22 4.23 5.92 -7.78
CA ASP A 22 4.88 7.21 -7.97
C ASP A 22 4.26 8.33 -7.11
N SER A 23 3.09 8.07 -6.50
CA SER A 23 2.50 8.94 -5.48
C SER A 23 3.19 8.80 -4.11
N LEU A 24 4.00 7.75 -3.92
CA LEU A 24 4.78 7.53 -2.71
C LEU A 24 6.17 8.16 -2.85
N PRO A 25 6.73 8.70 -1.75
CA PRO A 25 8.10 9.21 -1.76
C PRO A 25 9.07 8.08 -2.09
N LYS A 26 10.14 8.37 -2.84
CA LYS A 26 11.15 7.37 -3.24
C LYS A 26 11.71 6.58 -2.05
N ASP A 27 11.86 7.25 -0.91
CA ASP A 27 12.37 6.65 0.33
C ASP A 27 11.44 5.59 0.94
N PHE A 28 10.18 5.52 0.50
CA PHE A 28 9.27 4.42 0.83
C PHE A 28 9.82 3.08 0.34
N PHE A 29 10.48 3.05 -0.82
CA PHE A 29 11.07 1.84 -1.38
C PHE A 29 12.45 1.52 -0.76
N THR A 30 12.97 2.43 0.07
CA THR A 30 14.21 2.24 0.81
C THR A 30 13.87 1.78 2.24
N LEU A 31 13.73 0.46 2.46
CA LEU A 31 13.28 -0.06 3.77
C LEU A 31 14.14 0.35 4.97
N SER A 32 15.43 0.62 4.76
CA SER A 32 16.32 1.12 5.83
C SER A 32 15.98 2.54 6.30
N SER A 33 15.12 3.28 5.59
CA SER A 33 14.63 4.60 6.01
C SER A 33 13.61 4.52 7.14
N GLY A 34 12.96 3.36 7.35
CA GLY A 34 11.86 3.19 8.30
C GLY A 34 10.51 3.75 7.84
N ILE A 35 10.50 4.55 6.77
CA ILE A 35 9.30 5.28 6.29
C ILE A 35 8.19 4.31 5.84
N ALA A 36 8.56 3.21 5.18
CA ALA A 36 7.60 2.20 4.74
C ALA A 36 6.82 1.63 5.92
N GLY A 37 7.52 1.28 7.01
CA GLY A 37 6.91 0.75 8.23
C GLY A 37 5.94 1.75 8.85
N GLU A 38 6.35 3.01 9.00
CA GLU A 38 5.50 4.06 9.59
C GLU A 38 4.23 4.33 8.77
N ILE A 39 4.34 4.33 7.44
CA ILE A 39 3.19 4.54 6.55
C ILE A 39 2.25 3.33 6.62
N LEU A 40 2.76 2.11 6.44
CA LEU A 40 1.93 0.91 6.45
C LEU A 40 1.28 0.64 7.82
N GLN A 41 1.98 0.94 8.92
CA GLN A 41 1.43 0.79 10.25
C GLN A 41 0.18 1.67 10.46
N LYS A 42 0.11 2.86 9.86
CA LYS A 42 -1.09 3.70 9.88
C LYS A 42 -2.26 2.99 9.20
N PHE A 43 -2.06 2.46 7.99
CA PHE A 43 -3.10 1.72 7.27
C PHE A 43 -3.65 0.54 8.09
N SER A 44 -2.78 -0.20 8.76
CA SER A 44 -3.18 -1.29 9.67
C SER A 44 -3.95 -0.79 10.90
N ASN A 45 -3.46 0.27 11.57
CA ASN A 45 -4.11 0.85 12.75
C ASN A 45 -5.50 1.41 12.44
N TYR A 46 -5.68 2.01 11.26
CA TYR A 46 -6.96 2.52 10.79
C TYR A 46 -7.81 1.43 10.12
N GLN A 47 -7.40 0.15 10.08
CA GLN A 47 -8.14 -0.93 9.41
C GLN A 47 -8.53 -0.57 7.96
N PHE A 48 -7.71 0.25 7.30
CA PHE A 48 -7.97 0.78 5.96
C PHE A 48 -7.03 0.09 4.99
N LYS A 49 -7.59 -0.57 3.97
CA LYS A 49 -6.79 -1.32 3.01
C LYS A 49 -6.16 -0.38 1.97
N ILE A 50 -4.98 -0.73 1.47
CA ILE A 50 -4.33 0.00 0.38
C ILE A 50 -3.77 -0.96 -0.66
N ALA A 51 -3.97 -0.65 -1.94
CA ALA A 51 -3.29 -1.29 -3.05
C ALA A 51 -2.37 -0.28 -3.75
N ILE A 52 -1.08 -0.55 -3.74
CA ILE A 52 -0.05 0.24 -4.40
C ILE A 52 0.20 -0.40 -5.77
N VAL A 53 -0.09 0.35 -6.82
CA VAL A 53 -0.04 -0.11 -8.20
C VAL A 53 1.22 0.39 -8.88
N GLY A 54 1.92 -0.50 -9.57
CA GLY A 54 3.00 -0.12 -10.46
C GLY A 54 3.98 -1.25 -10.74
N ASP A 55 5.03 -0.92 -11.50
CA ASP A 55 6.10 -1.87 -11.79
C ASP A 55 7.14 -1.90 -10.66
N PHE A 56 7.20 -3.04 -9.96
CA PHE A 56 8.18 -3.31 -8.91
C PHE A 56 9.36 -4.18 -9.36
N SER A 57 9.41 -4.58 -10.64
CA SER A 57 10.46 -5.46 -11.18
C SER A 57 11.85 -4.81 -11.15
N SER A 58 11.90 -3.48 -11.26
CA SER A 58 13.13 -2.67 -11.16
C SER A 58 13.79 -2.73 -9.78
N TYR A 59 13.06 -3.12 -8.74
CA TYR A 59 13.60 -3.25 -7.39
C TYR A 59 14.23 -4.63 -7.18
N VAL A 60 15.56 -4.68 -7.31
CA VAL A 60 16.36 -5.91 -7.14
C VAL A 60 16.71 -6.24 -5.68
N SER A 61 16.33 -5.38 -4.71
CA SER A 61 16.70 -5.62 -3.32
C SER A 61 15.87 -6.77 -2.73
N LYS A 62 16.56 -7.79 -2.20
CA LYS A 62 15.91 -8.95 -1.56
C LYS A 62 15.00 -8.53 -0.40
N SER A 63 15.40 -7.52 0.36
CA SER A 63 14.62 -7.01 1.49
C SER A 63 13.29 -6.41 1.05
N LEU A 64 13.27 -5.59 -0.01
CA LEU A 64 12.02 -5.02 -0.53
C LEU A 64 11.14 -6.09 -1.17
N GLN A 65 11.71 -7.03 -1.91
CA GLN A 65 10.95 -8.15 -2.47
C GLN A 65 10.30 -9.00 -1.38
N SER A 66 11.05 -9.35 -0.32
CA SER A 66 10.50 -10.06 0.84
C SER A 66 9.42 -9.25 1.54
N PHE A 67 9.61 -7.94 1.71
CA PHE A 67 8.61 -7.07 2.32
C PHE A 67 7.32 -6.98 1.51
N ILE A 68 7.43 -6.78 0.19
CA ILE A 68 6.29 -6.77 -0.74
C ILE A 68 5.54 -8.11 -0.67
N TYR A 69 6.27 -9.22 -0.66
CA TYR A 69 5.70 -10.56 -0.56
C TYR A 69 4.93 -10.78 0.75
N GLU A 70 5.51 -10.37 1.88
CA GLU A 70 4.83 -10.45 3.19
C GLU A 70 3.61 -9.52 3.26
N CYS A 71 3.69 -8.30 2.72
CA CYS A 71 2.55 -7.39 2.64
C CYS A 71 1.40 -8.02 1.83
N ASN A 72 1.72 -8.56 0.66
CA ASN A 72 0.74 -9.23 -0.21
C ASN A 72 0.08 -10.47 0.43
N LYS A 73 0.70 -11.09 1.44
CA LYS A 73 0.06 -12.16 2.22
C LYS A 73 -0.88 -11.64 3.32
N GLY A 74 -0.70 -10.41 3.75
CA GLY A 74 -1.59 -9.75 4.69
C GLY A 74 -2.94 -9.37 4.07
N ASN A 75 -3.75 -8.66 4.85
CA ASN A 75 -5.11 -8.27 4.47
C ASN A 75 -5.29 -6.76 4.26
N SER A 76 -4.25 -5.96 4.50
CA SER A 76 -4.36 -4.50 4.55
C SER A 76 -3.52 -3.78 3.51
N VAL A 77 -2.46 -4.38 2.99
CA VAL A 77 -1.51 -3.71 2.08
C VAL A 77 -1.20 -4.64 0.92
N PHE A 78 -1.43 -4.17 -0.30
CA PHE A 78 -1.18 -4.92 -1.51
C PHE A 78 -0.27 -4.13 -2.45
N PHE A 79 0.63 -4.82 -3.11
CA PHE A 79 1.53 -4.32 -4.14
C PHE A 79 1.26 -5.14 -5.39
N VAL A 80 0.73 -4.50 -6.42
CA VAL A 80 0.21 -5.16 -7.60
C VAL A 80 0.59 -4.40 -8.88
N PRO A 81 0.68 -5.06 -10.03
CA PRO A 81 1.04 -4.41 -11.29
C PRO A 81 -0.07 -3.51 -11.86
N THR A 82 -1.34 -3.75 -11.52
CA THR A 82 -2.49 -3.09 -12.16
C THR A 82 -3.53 -2.61 -11.16
N VAL A 83 -4.33 -1.61 -11.58
CA VAL A 83 -5.44 -1.08 -10.77
C VAL A 83 -6.52 -2.14 -10.57
N GLU A 84 -6.81 -2.92 -11.61
CA GLU A 84 -7.79 -4.01 -11.59
C GLU A 84 -7.44 -5.05 -10.53
N GLU A 85 -6.19 -5.53 -10.51
CA GLU A 85 -5.73 -6.48 -9.48
C GLU A 85 -5.77 -5.84 -8.08
N GLY A 86 -5.50 -4.53 -7.99
CA GLY A 86 -5.63 -3.78 -6.74
C GLY A 86 -7.05 -3.79 -6.21
N LEU A 87 -8.03 -3.49 -7.07
CA LEU A 87 -9.45 -3.51 -6.70
C LEU A 87 -9.92 -4.90 -6.28
N ASP A 88 -9.53 -5.95 -7.01
CA ASP A 88 -9.86 -7.34 -6.67
C ASP A 88 -9.34 -7.73 -5.28
N ARG A 89 -8.15 -7.26 -4.91
CA ARG A 89 -7.57 -7.50 -3.58
C ARG A 89 -8.29 -6.75 -2.47
N LEU A 90 -8.74 -5.53 -2.74
CA LEU A 90 -9.46 -4.70 -1.77
C LEU A 90 -10.88 -5.23 -1.49
N ALA A 91 -11.52 -5.82 -2.52
CA ALA A 91 -12.86 -6.39 -2.45
C ALA A 91 -12.95 -7.72 -1.68
N ARG A 92 -11.82 -8.36 -1.38
CA ARG A 92 -11.74 -9.62 -0.61
C ARG A 92 -11.95 -9.45 0.89
#